data_AF-A0A6G8QAJ9-F1
#
_entry.id   AF-A0A6G8QAJ9-F1
#
_cell.length_a   1.000
_cell.length_b   1.000
_cell.length_c   1.000
_cell.angle_alpha   90.00
_cell.angle_beta   90.00
_cell.angle_gamma   90.00
#
_symmetry.space_group_name_H-M   'P 1'
#
loop_
_entity.id
_entity.type
_entity.pdbx_description
1 polymer ?
#
loop_
_entity_poly.entity_id
_entity_poly.type
_entity_poly.pdbx_seq_one_letter_code
_entity_poly.pdbx_strand_id
1 'polypeptide(L)'
;MEDPGKEEKMQGKTQILARAAVYLLAFVVPPVLVGVVGVKAGLADRYDGPPASAEVQAEEIPAPPGHDPDKPTAVVLLGSRGSEVTDALAPYEVLSESGAFNVYAAAPEQRPATLSGGLDVLPQLTLSELDRRLKGEDPDVIVVPAMWDVGSAEHRPVAGWLKEHAEGTGTVMSVCDGAEVLADAGLLDGQRATANWANISRWERRYPDVEWVRGLRYVEDGNVMTAAGVTSGVSATLRVVRGHVGEEAAADLAREIGYPDRRIGDEPRIEADRLTVSDRALYVLSGAYGWGKPRVGVVLDEGISEIELASVFDAYPGPAFTSKTTSLASDGSRSPVRSEHGLHFVPRHDLKSAPPLDRLLIPGRDAASETDPAVSSWARENGLKPEYVHADAPAGFPFDATLRDLAEYENAPVAEFLARLLEYPTGHLELSGGGWPFARLLRPLAVGLLGLAVLVALDRLVLKPAAKLLRRPPKGTSA
;
A
#
# COMPACT_ATOMS: atom_id res chain seq x y z
N MET A 1 35.83 -49.80 -31.01
CA MET A 1 37.06 -49.38 -30.32
C MET A 1 36.92 -47.88 -30.12
N GLU A 2 36.28 -47.48 -29.03
CA GLU A 2 36.12 -46.07 -28.67
C GLU A 2 37.45 -45.51 -28.18
N ASP A 3 37.77 -44.29 -28.60
CA ASP A 3 39.02 -43.59 -28.30
C ASP A 3 38.99 -43.11 -26.83
N PRO A 4 39.80 -43.71 -25.93
CA PRO A 4 39.80 -43.36 -24.51
C PRO A 4 40.18 -41.90 -24.26
N GLY A 5 40.88 -41.24 -25.19
CA GLY A 5 41.21 -39.82 -25.10
C GLY A 5 40.02 -38.88 -25.35
N LYS A 6 38.98 -39.34 -26.05
CA LYS A 6 37.73 -38.57 -26.22
C LYS A 6 36.87 -38.61 -24.97
N GLU A 7 36.77 -39.76 -24.30
CA GLU A 7 36.01 -39.91 -23.05
C GLU A 7 36.63 -39.09 -21.92
N GLU A 8 37.95 -39.12 -21.76
CA GLU A 8 38.66 -38.38 -20.71
C GLU A 8 38.53 -36.84 -20.91
N LYS A 9 38.59 -36.39 -22.16
CA LYS A 9 38.39 -34.97 -22.52
C LYS A 9 36.93 -34.53 -22.35
N MET A 10 35.97 -35.42 -22.59
CA MET A 10 34.55 -35.18 -22.36
C MET A 10 34.25 -35.11 -20.86
N GLN A 11 34.78 -36.04 -20.06
CA GLN A 11 34.67 -36.03 -18.59
C GLN A 11 35.29 -34.77 -17.97
N GLY A 12 36.46 -34.33 -18.45
CA GLY A 12 37.08 -33.07 -18.01
C GLY A 12 36.24 -31.83 -18.29
N LYS A 13 35.61 -31.75 -19.47
CA LYS A 13 34.67 -30.65 -19.80
C LYS A 13 33.42 -30.68 -18.92
N THR A 14 32.85 -31.86 -18.69
CA THR A 14 31.68 -32.04 -17.81
C THR A 14 31.99 -31.61 -16.37
N GLN A 15 33.18 -31.93 -15.85
CA GLN A 15 33.60 -31.49 -14.52
C GLN A 15 33.79 -29.97 -14.41
N ILE A 16 34.32 -29.32 -15.45
CA ILE A 16 34.46 -27.85 -15.49
C ILE A 16 33.08 -27.19 -15.50
N LEU A 17 32.16 -27.67 -16.35
CA LEU A 17 30.79 -27.17 -16.43
C LEU A 17 30.04 -27.35 -15.10
N ALA A 18 30.16 -28.52 -14.47
CA ALA A 18 29.53 -28.78 -13.18
C ALA A 18 30.07 -27.83 -12.08
N ARG A 19 31.37 -27.57 -12.05
CA ARG A 19 31.97 -26.60 -11.12
C ARG A 19 31.48 -25.19 -11.39
N ALA A 20 31.50 -24.75 -12.66
CA ALA A 20 30.99 -23.43 -13.03
C ALA A 20 29.52 -23.25 -12.61
N ALA A 21 28.68 -24.29 -12.79
CA ALA A 21 27.31 -24.29 -12.32
C ALA A 21 27.20 -24.16 -10.79
N VAL A 22 28.03 -24.88 -10.03
CA VAL A 22 28.04 -24.77 -8.56
C VAL A 22 28.45 -23.36 -8.09
N TYR A 23 29.46 -22.75 -8.70
CA TYR A 23 29.86 -21.38 -8.39
C TYR A 23 28.79 -20.35 -8.79
N LEU A 24 28.13 -20.54 -9.93
CA LEU A 24 26.99 -19.71 -10.34
C LEU A 24 25.83 -19.83 -9.35
N LEU A 25 25.48 -21.04 -8.93
CA LEU A 25 24.43 -21.27 -7.92
C LEU A 25 24.80 -20.64 -6.57
N ALA A 26 26.06 -20.74 -6.15
CA ALA A 26 26.53 -20.09 -4.90
C ALA A 26 26.46 -18.56 -4.96
N PHE A 27 26.54 -17.97 -6.16
CA PHE A 27 26.35 -16.53 -6.35
C PHE A 27 24.86 -16.14 -6.43
N VAL A 28 24.02 -16.95 -7.09
CA VAL A 28 22.62 -16.59 -7.41
C VAL A 28 21.64 -16.98 -6.30
N VAL A 29 21.78 -18.16 -5.70
CA VAL A 29 20.80 -18.69 -4.74
C VAL A 29 20.71 -17.84 -3.46
N PRO A 30 21.82 -17.41 -2.82
CA PRO A 30 21.72 -16.64 -1.58
C PRO A 30 21.00 -15.30 -1.76
N PRO A 31 21.29 -14.46 -2.79
CA PRO A 31 20.49 -13.27 -3.06
C PRO A 31 19.01 -13.59 -3.21
N VAL A 32 18.62 -14.62 -3.96
CA VAL A 32 17.22 -14.99 -4.15
C VAL A 32 16.53 -15.32 -2.82
N LEU A 33 17.16 -16.17 -2.00
CA LEU A 33 16.60 -16.57 -0.70
C LEU A 33 16.45 -15.39 0.25
N VAL A 34 17.51 -14.58 0.38
CA VAL A 34 17.49 -13.36 1.20
C VAL A 34 16.43 -12.39 0.69
N GLY A 35 16.28 -12.30 -0.64
CA GLY A 35 15.30 -11.42 -1.25
C GLY A 35 13.85 -11.82 -0.97
N VAL A 36 13.54 -13.12 -1.00
CA VAL A 36 12.21 -13.64 -0.62
C VAL A 36 11.88 -13.29 0.83
N VAL A 37 12.86 -13.41 1.74
CA VAL A 37 12.68 -13.02 3.14
C VAL A 37 12.45 -11.51 3.27
N GLY A 38 13.22 -10.69 2.54
CA GLY A 38 13.08 -9.23 2.53
C GLY A 38 11.68 -8.77 2.10
N VAL A 39 11.16 -9.32 0.99
CA VAL A 39 9.81 -8.99 0.50
C VAL A 39 8.74 -9.38 1.52
N LYS A 40 8.83 -10.57 2.12
CA LYS A 40 7.87 -11.01 3.14
C LYS A 40 7.87 -10.10 4.38
N ALA A 41 9.05 -9.70 4.85
CA ALA A 41 9.16 -8.76 5.96
C ALA A 41 8.55 -7.39 5.60
N GLY A 42 8.84 -6.87 4.40
CA GLY A 42 8.29 -5.60 3.94
C GLY A 42 6.76 -5.58 3.81
N LEU A 43 6.15 -6.70 3.38
CA LEU A 43 4.69 -6.83 3.31
C LEU A 43 4.05 -6.92 4.70
N ALA A 44 4.68 -7.63 5.64
CA ALA A 44 4.17 -7.73 7.01
C ALA A 44 4.15 -6.37 7.74
N ASP A 45 5.14 -5.52 7.47
CA ASP A 45 5.23 -4.17 8.05
C ASP A 45 4.11 -3.21 7.55
N ARG A 46 3.43 -3.51 6.43
CA ARG A 46 2.47 -2.58 5.79
C ARG A 46 1.16 -2.43 6.57
N TYR A 47 0.77 -3.47 7.30
CA TYR A 47 -0.46 -3.54 8.10
C TYR A 47 -0.14 -3.91 9.56
N ASP A 48 1.00 -3.45 10.08
CA ASP A 48 1.33 -3.65 11.48
C ASP A 48 0.27 -2.95 12.33
N GLY A 49 -0.41 -3.72 13.18
CA GLY A 49 -1.55 -3.24 13.95
C GLY A 49 -1.20 -2.07 14.88
N PRO A 50 -2.20 -1.41 15.48
CA PRO A 50 -1.91 -0.34 16.42
C PRO A 50 -1.08 -0.92 17.58
N PRO A 51 -0.03 -0.21 18.06
CA PRO A 51 0.67 -0.65 19.25
C PRO A 51 -0.30 -0.69 20.43
N ALA A 52 -0.06 -1.54 21.44
CA ALA A 52 -0.91 -1.58 22.65
C ALA A 52 -1.05 -0.20 23.34
N SER A 53 -0.09 0.69 23.12
CA SER A 53 -0.12 2.06 23.61
C SER A 53 -1.03 3.02 22.81
N ALA A 54 -1.65 2.55 21.73
CA ALA A 54 -2.64 3.26 20.91
C ALA A 54 -4.07 2.74 21.17
N GLU A 55 -4.28 2.05 22.29
CA GLU A 55 -5.64 1.77 22.80
C GLU A 55 -6.32 3.07 23.19
N VAL A 56 -7.48 3.33 22.60
CA VAL A 56 -8.30 4.51 22.88
C VAL A 56 -9.26 4.18 24.03
N GLN A 57 -9.32 5.07 25.03
CA GLN A 57 -10.25 4.89 26.15
C GLN A 57 -11.70 5.16 25.70
N ALA A 58 -12.68 4.55 26.34
CA ALA A 58 -14.08 4.66 25.94
C ALA A 58 -14.59 6.12 25.95
N GLU A 59 -14.06 6.94 26.85
CA GLU A 59 -14.36 8.36 27.01
C GLU A 59 -13.76 9.24 25.90
N GLU A 60 -12.73 8.75 25.21
CA GLU A 60 -12.07 9.42 24.10
C GLU A 60 -12.68 9.05 22.75
N ILE A 61 -13.61 8.07 22.72
CA ILE A 61 -14.34 7.71 21.50
C ILE A 61 -15.31 8.85 21.16
N PRO A 62 -15.14 9.51 20.00
CA PRO A 62 -16.01 10.60 19.60
C PRO A 62 -17.46 10.14 19.41
N ALA A 63 -18.40 11.05 19.62
CA ALA A 63 -19.79 10.78 19.29
C ALA A 63 -19.92 10.55 17.77
N PRO A 64 -20.76 9.60 17.33
CA PRO A 64 -21.00 9.40 15.91
C PRO A 64 -21.51 10.67 15.22
N PRO A 65 -21.17 10.89 13.95
CA PRO A 65 -21.67 12.02 13.17
C PRO A 65 -23.20 12.02 13.10
N GLY A 66 -23.77 13.21 12.86
CA GLY A 66 -25.20 13.39 12.62
C GLY A 66 -25.73 12.58 11.43
N HIS A 67 -27.04 12.44 11.34
CA HIS A 67 -27.71 11.79 10.23
C HIS A 67 -28.82 12.69 9.72
N ASP A 68 -28.73 13.04 8.44
CA ASP A 68 -29.75 13.80 7.71
C ASP A 68 -30.63 12.82 6.92
N PRO A 69 -31.89 12.58 7.30
CA PRO A 69 -32.75 11.62 6.63
C PRO A 69 -33.11 12.01 5.19
N ASP A 70 -32.86 13.26 4.79
CA ASP A 70 -33.14 13.74 3.43
C ASP A 70 -31.95 13.53 2.47
N LYS A 71 -30.82 13.00 2.97
CA LYS A 71 -29.61 12.72 2.17
C LYS A 71 -29.39 11.22 1.98
N PRO A 72 -28.93 10.77 0.79
CA PRO A 72 -28.46 9.41 0.61
C PRO A 72 -27.32 9.09 1.58
N THR A 73 -27.22 7.82 1.99
CA THR A 73 -26.16 7.33 2.88
C THR A 73 -25.08 6.59 2.08
N ALA A 74 -23.84 7.02 2.25
CA ALA A 74 -22.66 6.32 1.79
C ALA A 74 -21.85 5.78 2.97
N VAL A 75 -21.38 4.55 2.86
CA VAL A 75 -20.51 3.92 3.86
C VAL A 75 -19.21 3.43 3.24
N VAL A 76 -18.09 3.77 3.87
CA VAL A 76 -16.77 3.18 3.59
C VAL A 76 -16.49 2.11 4.63
N LEU A 77 -16.33 0.87 4.18
CA LEU A 77 -16.05 -0.26 5.06
C LEU A 77 -14.57 -0.31 5.46
N LEU A 78 -14.30 -0.73 6.70
CA LEU A 78 -12.96 -0.90 7.24
C LEU A 78 -12.77 -2.34 7.72
N GLY A 79 -11.69 -2.98 7.24
CA GLY A 79 -11.28 -4.32 7.65
C GLY A 79 -10.72 -4.36 9.07
N SER A 80 -10.97 -5.47 9.77
CA SER A 80 -10.58 -5.69 11.18
C SER A 80 -9.06 -5.81 11.37
N ARG A 81 -8.34 -6.27 10.33
CA ARG A 81 -6.87 -6.36 10.31
C ARG A 81 -6.21 -5.38 9.35
N GLY A 82 -7.01 -4.49 8.78
CA GLY A 82 -6.58 -3.32 8.06
C GLY A 82 -7.01 -3.26 6.60
N SER A 83 -7.01 -2.01 6.10
CA SER A 83 -7.47 -1.64 4.76
C SER A 83 -6.42 -0.79 4.05
N GLU A 84 -6.45 -0.71 2.73
CA GLU A 84 -5.66 0.29 2.01
C GLU A 84 -6.09 1.70 2.44
N VAL A 85 -5.12 2.53 2.84
CA VAL A 85 -5.34 3.92 3.25
C VAL A 85 -6.02 4.75 2.16
N THR A 86 -5.55 4.72 0.92
CA THR A 86 -6.11 5.59 -0.11
C THR A 86 -7.43 5.07 -0.65
N ASP A 87 -7.61 3.75 -0.71
CA ASP A 87 -8.89 3.13 -1.11
C ASP A 87 -10.02 3.49 -0.14
N ALA A 88 -9.70 3.71 1.14
CA ALA A 88 -10.66 4.13 2.15
C ALA A 88 -10.84 5.64 2.19
N LEU A 89 -9.74 6.39 2.28
CA LEU A 89 -9.75 7.82 2.55
C LEU A 89 -10.16 8.66 1.33
N ALA A 90 -9.74 8.30 0.13
CA ALA A 90 -10.06 9.12 -1.04
C ALA A 90 -11.55 9.06 -1.42
N PRO A 91 -12.22 7.90 -1.44
CA PRO A 91 -13.67 7.88 -1.61
C PRO A 91 -14.42 8.57 -0.46
N TYR A 92 -13.96 8.43 0.78
CA TYR A 92 -14.56 9.11 1.93
C TYR A 92 -14.57 10.62 1.75
N GLU A 93 -13.43 11.21 1.42
CA GLU A 93 -13.30 12.66 1.20
C GLU A 93 -14.15 13.10 0.00
N VAL A 94 -14.03 12.45 -1.16
CA VAL A 94 -14.80 12.83 -2.37
C VAL A 94 -16.32 12.81 -2.12
N LEU A 95 -16.82 11.80 -1.39
CA LEU A 95 -18.24 11.73 -1.04
C LEU A 95 -18.64 12.82 -0.04
N SER A 96 -17.77 13.14 0.92
CA SER A 96 -18.03 14.14 1.96
C SER A 96 -18.01 15.56 1.39
N GLU A 97 -17.00 15.89 0.60
CA GLU A 97 -16.83 17.17 -0.10
C GLU A 97 -18.00 17.48 -1.04
N SER A 98 -18.63 16.45 -1.63
CA SER A 98 -19.82 16.66 -2.46
C SER A 98 -20.99 17.31 -1.70
N GLY A 99 -21.00 17.22 -0.37
CA GLY A 99 -22.08 17.69 0.50
C GLY A 99 -23.40 16.93 0.35
N ALA A 100 -23.46 15.94 -0.54
CA ALA A 100 -24.68 15.29 -0.97
C ALA A 100 -25.06 14.06 -0.14
N PHE A 101 -24.10 13.47 0.58
CA PHE A 101 -24.29 12.22 1.30
C PHE A 101 -24.18 12.40 2.82
N ASN A 102 -24.84 11.53 3.57
CA ASN A 102 -24.34 11.12 4.88
C ASN A 102 -23.18 10.15 4.63
N VAL A 103 -21.96 10.49 5.04
CA VAL A 103 -20.79 9.63 4.83
C VAL A 103 -20.32 9.05 6.16
N TYR A 104 -20.21 7.72 6.23
CA TYR A 104 -19.75 7.01 7.42
C TYR A 104 -18.58 6.09 7.10
N ALA A 105 -17.60 6.02 8.00
CA ALA A 105 -16.64 4.92 8.04
C ALA A 105 -17.10 3.87 9.05
N ALA A 106 -17.30 2.63 8.60
CA ALA A 106 -17.84 1.56 9.44
C ALA A 106 -16.95 0.31 9.49
N ALA A 107 -16.85 -0.29 10.68
CA ALA A 107 -16.08 -1.51 10.92
C ALA A 107 -16.87 -2.53 11.74
N PRO A 108 -16.47 -3.81 11.79
CA PRO A 108 -17.14 -4.80 12.63
C PRO A 108 -17.15 -4.47 14.13
N GLU A 109 -16.11 -3.78 14.62
CA GLU A 109 -15.88 -3.52 16.04
C GLU A 109 -15.48 -2.06 16.28
N GLN A 110 -15.86 -1.50 17.44
CA GLN A 110 -15.51 -0.14 17.84
C GLN A 110 -14.08 -0.10 18.41
N ARG A 111 -13.09 -0.32 17.54
CA ARG A 111 -11.66 -0.22 17.86
C ARG A 111 -10.89 0.41 16.70
N PRO A 112 -9.70 0.98 16.94
CA PRO A 112 -8.87 1.52 15.85
C PRO A 112 -8.64 0.47 14.76
N ALA A 113 -8.99 0.83 13.54
CA ALA A 113 -8.70 0.06 12.34
C ALA A 113 -7.43 0.61 11.68
N THR A 114 -6.47 -0.27 11.41
CA THR A 114 -5.22 0.13 10.76
C THR A 114 -5.43 0.30 9.26
N LEU A 115 -5.05 1.46 8.75
CA LEU A 115 -4.86 1.69 7.32
C LEU A 115 -3.40 1.38 6.95
N SER A 116 -3.18 1.03 5.68
CA SER A 116 -1.83 0.75 5.16
C SER A 116 -0.87 1.89 5.48
N GLY A 117 0.39 1.54 5.76
CA GLY A 117 1.38 2.53 6.17
C GLY A 117 1.34 2.91 7.65
N GLY A 118 0.46 2.30 8.45
CA GLY A 118 0.44 2.47 9.90
C GLY A 118 -0.23 3.77 10.35
N LEU A 119 -1.23 4.22 9.61
CA LEU A 119 -2.21 5.19 10.08
C LEU A 119 -3.37 4.43 10.73
N ASP A 120 -3.85 4.84 11.90
CA ASP A 120 -4.97 4.18 12.55
C ASP A 120 -6.17 5.13 12.60
N VAL A 121 -7.36 4.62 12.26
CA VAL A 121 -8.61 5.39 12.23
C VAL A 121 -9.64 4.74 13.14
N LEU A 122 -10.37 5.54 13.91
CA LEU A 122 -11.54 5.06 14.63
C LEU A 122 -12.73 4.96 13.68
N PRO A 123 -13.42 3.80 13.60
CA PRO A 123 -14.67 3.74 12.87
C PRO A 123 -15.67 4.71 13.52
N GLN A 124 -16.42 5.43 12.69
CA GLN A 124 -17.48 6.32 13.17
C GLN A 124 -18.69 5.53 13.66
N LEU A 125 -18.89 4.32 13.12
CA LEU A 125 -19.94 3.38 13.50
C LEU A 125 -19.41 1.94 13.44
N THR A 126 -19.91 1.09 14.32
CA THR A 126 -19.89 -0.36 14.04
C THR A 126 -20.91 -0.73 12.96
N LEU A 127 -20.73 -1.86 12.28
CA LEU A 127 -21.73 -2.38 11.31
C LEU A 127 -23.13 -2.48 11.95
N SER A 128 -23.20 -3.03 13.18
CA SER A 128 -24.45 -3.11 13.95
C SER A 128 -25.05 -1.74 14.35
N GLU A 129 -24.23 -0.70 14.48
CA GLU A 129 -24.72 0.66 14.74
C GLU A 129 -25.24 1.33 13.47
N LEU A 130 -24.60 1.07 12.34
CA LEU A 130 -25.09 1.49 11.03
C LEU A 130 -26.47 0.89 10.75
N ASP A 131 -26.66 -0.42 10.94
CA ASP A 131 -27.96 -1.08 10.73
C ASP A 131 -29.07 -0.47 11.61
N ARG A 132 -28.75 -0.22 12.88
CA ARG A 132 -29.69 0.42 13.81
C ARG A 132 -30.03 1.84 13.38
N ARG A 133 -29.06 2.57 12.82
CA ARG A 133 -29.25 3.94 12.34
C ARG A 133 -30.13 3.98 11.10
N LEU A 134 -29.91 3.06 10.16
CA LEU A 134 -30.68 2.94 8.92
C LEU A 134 -32.04 2.22 9.12
N LYS A 135 -32.30 1.67 10.31
CA LYS A 135 -33.60 1.07 10.69
C LYS A 135 -34.08 -0.02 9.71
N GLY A 136 -33.14 -0.76 9.13
CA GLY A 136 -33.42 -1.83 8.17
C GLY A 136 -33.47 -1.38 6.71
N GLU A 137 -33.11 -0.13 6.40
CA GLU A 137 -32.79 0.32 5.04
C GLU A 137 -31.32 0.02 4.71
N ASP A 138 -31.04 -0.17 3.43
CA ASP A 138 -29.68 -0.34 2.92
C ASP A 138 -29.03 1.02 2.62
N PRO A 139 -27.70 1.16 2.71
CA PRO A 139 -27.04 2.37 2.22
C PRO A 139 -27.25 2.55 0.72
N ASP A 140 -27.24 3.80 0.26
CA ASP A 140 -27.28 4.11 -1.17
C ASP A 140 -25.95 3.76 -1.85
N VAL A 141 -24.83 3.92 -1.12
CA VAL A 141 -23.48 3.62 -1.60
C VAL A 141 -22.69 2.84 -0.56
N ILE A 142 -22.13 1.70 -0.94
CA ILE A 142 -21.13 0.96 -0.15
C ILE A 142 -19.78 1.05 -0.86
N VAL A 143 -18.74 1.47 -0.16
CA VAL A 143 -17.36 1.49 -0.65
C VAL A 143 -16.53 0.43 0.07
N VAL A 144 -15.87 -0.43 -0.71
CA VAL A 144 -15.09 -1.57 -0.23
C VAL A 144 -13.62 -1.41 -0.63
N PRO A 145 -12.74 -0.97 0.28
CA PRO A 145 -11.31 -0.88 0.01
C PRO A 145 -10.65 -2.27 -0.06
N ALA A 146 -9.40 -2.35 -0.52
CA ALA A 146 -8.62 -3.57 -0.33
C ALA A 146 -8.42 -3.86 1.16
N MET A 147 -8.69 -5.11 1.57
CA MET A 147 -8.56 -5.56 2.97
C MET A 147 -7.57 -6.70 3.10
N TRP A 148 -6.78 -6.70 4.18
CA TRP A 148 -5.73 -7.70 4.38
C TRP A 148 -6.21 -8.99 5.06
N ASP A 149 -7.44 -9.02 5.56
CA ASP A 149 -8.00 -10.15 6.31
C ASP A 149 -8.80 -11.16 5.48
N VAL A 150 -8.93 -11.00 4.16
CA VAL A 150 -9.75 -11.90 3.33
C VAL A 150 -9.37 -13.37 3.54
N GLY A 151 -10.39 -14.20 3.81
CA GLY A 151 -10.24 -15.62 4.15
C GLY A 151 -9.92 -15.91 5.62
N SER A 152 -9.76 -14.90 6.48
CA SER A 152 -9.63 -15.06 7.93
C SER A 152 -11.01 -15.10 8.64
N ALA A 153 -11.03 -15.39 9.95
CA ALA A 153 -12.27 -15.37 10.72
C ALA A 153 -12.77 -13.93 10.95
N GLU A 154 -11.85 -12.99 11.11
CA GLU A 154 -12.09 -11.56 11.33
C GLU A 154 -12.71 -10.84 10.11
N HIS A 155 -12.59 -11.43 8.92
CA HIS A 155 -13.20 -10.93 7.68
C HIS A 155 -14.68 -11.29 7.53
N ARG A 156 -15.13 -12.38 8.16
CA ARG A 156 -16.50 -12.91 8.00
C ARG A 156 -17.61 -11.90 8.32
N PRO A 157 -17.49 -11.04 9.35
CA PRO A 157 -18.50 -10.01 9.62
C PRO A 157 -18.69 -9.06 8.43
N VAL A 158 -17.60 -8.61 7.79
CA VAL A 158 -17.67 -7.73 6.62
C VAL A 158 -18.33 -8.44 5.44
N ALA A 159 -17.88 -9.67 5.11
CA ALA A 159 -18.45 -10.44 4.01
C ALA A 159 -19.94 -10.79 4.23
N GLY A 160 -20.33 -11.11 5.48
CA GLY A 160 -21.72 -11.37 5.84
C GLY A 160 -22.59 -10.12 5.69
N TRP A 161 -22.14 -8.99 6.23
CA TRP A 161 -22.85 -7.71 6.13
C TRP A 161 -23.00 -7.26 4.66
N LEU A 162 -21.94 -7.39 3.86
CA LEU A 162 -22.02 -7.12 2.41
C LEU A 162 -23.08 -7.97 1.72
N LYS A 163 -23.14 -9.26 2.03
CA LYS A 163 -24.14 -10.17 1.45
C LYS A 163 -25.57 -9.81 1.83
N GLU A 164 -25.77 -9.24 3.02
CA GLU A 164 -27.08 -8.82 3.53
C GLU A 164 -27.57 -7.52 2.86
N HIS A 165 -26.66 -6.57 2.59
CA HIS A 165 -27.04 -5.22 2.14
C HIS A 165 -26.83 -4.96 0.63
N ALA A 166 -25.97 -5.74 -0.04
CA ALA A 166 -25.56 -5.43 -1.41
C ALA A 166 -26.70 -5.44 -2.43
N GLU A 167 -27.74 -6.27 -2.26
CA GLU A 167 -28.85 -6.36 -3.22
C GLU A 167 -29.75 -5.12 -3.22
N GLY A 168 -30.00 -4.53 -2.04
CA GLY A 168 -30.81 -3.32 -1.91
C GLY A 168 -30.02 -2.01 -2.02
N THR A 169 -28.69 -2.08 -2.02
CA THR A 169 -27.80 -0.94 -2.19
C THR A 169 -27.81 -0.42 -3.63
N GLY A 170 -27.86 0.90 -3.80
CA GLY A 170 -27.83 1.55 -5.11
C GLY A 170 -26.50 1.37 -5.86
N THR A 171 -25.37 1.49 -5.16
CA THR A 171 -24.04 1.19 -5.72
C THR A 171 -23.12 0.53 -4.70
N VAL A 172 -22.66 -0.68 -5.00
CA VAL A 172 -21.58 -1.36 -4.28
C VAL A 172 -20.28 -1.16 -5.05
N MET A 173 -19.44 -0.26 -4.57
CA MET A 173 -18.16 0.08 -5.18
C MET A 173 -17.02 -0.66 -4.48
N SER A 174 -16.11 -1.30 -5.22
CA SER A 174 -14.80 -1.68 -4.69
C SER A 174 -13.67 -0.86 -5.29
N VAL A 175 -12.56 -0.75 -4.55
CA VAL A 175 -11.33 -0.12 -5.03
C VAL A 175 -10.16 -1.09 -4.87
N CYS A 176 -9.26 -1.11 -5.85
CA CYS A 176 -8.02 -1.88 -5.86
C CYS A 176 -8.28 -3.39 -5.74
N ASP A 177 -7.75 -4.03 -4.71
CA ASP A 177 -8.02 -5.43 -4.37
C ASP A 177 -9.26 -5.60 -3.49
N GLY A 178 -10.04 -4.54 -3.25
CA GLY A 178 -11.38 -4.64 -2.66
C GLY A 178 -12.34 -5.49 -3.50
N ALA A 179 -12.03 -5.69 -4.79
CA ALA A 179 -12.70 -6.68 -5.63
C ALA A 179 -12.52 -8.12 -5.11
N GLU A 180 -11.43 -8.46 -4.41
CA GLU A 180 -11.27 -9.76 -3.73
C GLU A 180 -12.31 -9.90 -2.61
N VAL A 181 -12.63 -8.83 -1.88
CA VAL A 181 -13.65 -8.83 -0.82
C VAL A 181 -15.04 -9.09 -1.40
N LEU A 182 -15.39 -8.40 -2.51
CA LEU A 182 -16.67 -8.64 -3.19
C LEU A 182 -16.76 -10.06 -3.77
N ALA A 183 -15.66 -10.57 -4.34
CA ALA A 183 -15.61 -11.93 -4.87
C ALA A 183 -15.73 -12.98 -3.74
N ASP A 184 -15.07 -12.78 -2.60
CA ASP A 184 -15.16 -13.67 -1.43
C ASP A 184 -16.57 -13.69 -0.82
N ALA A 185 -17.29 -12.55 -0.88
CA ALA A 185 -18.69 -12.45 -0.51
C ALA A 185 -19.66 -13.10 -1.54
N GLY A 186 -19.16 -13.51 -2.72
CA GLY A 186 -19.94 -14.11 -3.80
C GLY A 186 -20.72 -13.10 -4.65
N LEU A 187 -20.36 -11.81 -4.59
CA LEU A 187 -21.07 -10.72 -5.28
C LEU A 187 -20.61 -10.53 -6.74
N LEU A 188 -19.50 -11.16 -7.15
CA LEU A 188 -18.93 -11.01 -8.49
C LEU A 188 -19.14 -12.22 -9.41
N ASP A 189 -19.74 -13.31 -8.92
CA ASP A 189 -19.93 -14.53 -9.72
C ASP A 189 -20.79 -14.24 -10.95
N GLY A 190 -20.21 -14.46 -12.15
CA GLY A 190 -20.84 -14.16 -13.43
C GLY A 190 -20.90 -12.67 -13.82
N GLN A 191 -20.36 -11.77 -13.00
CA GLN A 191 -20.31 -10.33 -13.26
C GLN A 191 -19.02 -9.93 -14.00
N ARG A 192 -19.08 -8.83 -14.75
CA ARG A 192 -17.91 -8.11 -15.23
C ARG A 192 -17.29 -7.32 -14.09
N ALA A 193 -15.99 -7.50 -13.87
CA ALA A 193 -15.27 -6.77 -12.83
C ALA A 193 -13.84 -6.44 -13.24
N THR A 194 -13.26 -5.41 -12.66
CA THR A 194 -11.82 -5.12 -12.70
C THR A 194 -11.26 -5.12 -11.27
N ALA A 195 -9.95 -5.04 -11.15
CA ALA A 195 -9.20 -4.95 -9.91
C ALA A 195 -7.84 -4.33 -10.19
N ASN A 196 -7.00 -4.17 -9.16
CA ASN A 196 -5.63 -3.71 -9.34
C ASN A 196 -4.90 -4.54 -10.43
N TRP A 197 -4.38 -3.87 -11.47
CA TRP A 197 -3.78 -4.54 -12.63
C TRP A 197 -2.55 -5.40 -12.27
N ALA A 198 -1.84 -5.07 -11.19
CA ALA A 198 -0.70 -5.84 -10.72
C ALA A 198 -1.12 -7.20 -10.15
N ASN A 199 -2.34 -7.30 -9.63
CA ASN A 199 -2.89 -8.49 -8.97
C ASN A 199 -3.97 -9.20 -9.77
N ILE A 200 -4.56 -8.59 -10.80
CA ILE A 200 -5.71 -9.16 -11.53
C ILE A 200 -5.47 -10.57 -12.08
N SER A 201 -4.23 -10.93 -12.46
CA SER A 201 -3.89 -12.32 -12.83
C SER A 201 -4.06 -13.33 -11.68
N ARG A 202 -3.87 -12.91 -10.43
CA ARG A 202 -4.14 -13.73 -9.24
C ARG A 202 -5.64 -13.95 -9.08
N TRP A 203 -6.45 -12.92 -9.36
CA TRP A 203 -7.90 -12.96 -9.22
C TRP A 203 -8.57 -13.81 -10.31
N GLU A 204 -8.12 -13.73 -11.55
CA GLU A 204 -8.55 -14.64 -12.64
C GLU A 204 -8.38 -16.12 -12.29
N ARG A 205 -7.34 -16.47 -11.51
CA ARG A 205 -7.11 -17.86 -11.08
C ARG A 205 -7.93 -18.25 -9.86
N ARG A 206 -8.20 -17.31 -8.95
CA ARG A 206 -8.86 -17.58 -7.67
C ARG A 206 -10.39 -17.53 -7.78
N TYR A 207 -10.90 -16.66 -8.64
CA TYR A 207 -12.32 -16.43 -8.90
C TYR A 207 -12.57 -16.54 -10.42
N PRO A 208 -12.53 -17.76 -10.99
CA PRO A 208 -12.63 -17.97 -12.43
C PRO A 208 -14.03 -17.72 -13.00
N ASP A 209 -15.05 -17.65 -12.13
CA ASP A 209 -16.44 -17.39 -12.51
C ASP A 209 -16.73 -15.88 -12.71
N VAL A 210 -15.77 -15.01 -12.37
CA VAL A 210 -15.84 -13.56 -12.60
C VAL A 210 -15.26 -13.23 -13.97
N GLU A 211 -15.95 -12.39 -14.76
CA GLU A 211 -15.43 -11.89 -16.03
C GLU A 211 -14.47 -10.70 -15.79
N TRP A 212 -13.20 -11.02 -15.52
CA TRP A 212 -12.18 -10.00 -15.25
C TRP A 212 -11.82 -9.18 -16.50
N VAL A 213 -12.07 -7.87 -16.44
CA VAL A 213 -11.74 -6.88 -17.46
C VAL A 213 -10.44 -6.16 -17.08
N ARG A 214 -9.49 -6.10 -18.02
CA ARG A 214 -8.18 -5.45 -17.82
C ARG A 214 -8.13 -4.06 -18.44
N GLY A 215 -7.34 -3.17 -17.85
CA GLY A 215 -6.95 -1.88 -18.45
C GLY A 215 -7.99 -0.78 -18.34
N LEU A 216 -9.12 -1.01 -17.65
CA LEU A 216 -10.10 0.01 -17.31
C LEU A 216 -9.92 0.47 -15.86
N ARG A 217 -10.09 1.77 -15.63
CA ARG A 217 -10.10 2.38 -14.29
C ARG A 217 -11.25 1.83 -13.47
N TYR A 218 -12.43 1.67 -14.05
CA TYR A 218 -13.55 1.01 -13.40
C TYR A 218 -14.43 0.29 -14.41
N VAL A 219 -15.22 -0.66 -13.88
CA VAL A 219 -16.24 -1.43 -14.61
C VAL A 219 -17.54 -1.35 -13.82
N GLU A 220 -18.62 -1.00 -14.50
CA GLU A 220 -19.99 -1.04 -13.97
C GLU A 220 -20.70 -2.30 -14.50
N ASP A 221 -21.27 -3.11 -13.61
CA ASP A 221 -22.17 -4.21 -13.94
C ASP A 221 -23.33 -4.26 -12.93
N GLY A 222 -24.53 -3.88 -13.38
CA GLY A 222 -25.68 -3.71 -12.50
C GLY A 222 -25.43 -2.62 -11.45
N ASN A 223 -25.61 -2.97 -10.16
CA ASN A 223 -25.33 -2.09 -9.04
C ASN A 223 -23.90 -2.24 -8.49
N VAL A 224 -23.07 -3.09 -9.08
CA VAL A 224 -21.67 -3.28 -8.67
C VAL A 224 -20.76 -2.43 -9.56
N MET A 225 -19.91 -1.63 -8.93
CA MET A 225 -18.84 -0.90 -9.60
C MET A 225 -17.49 -1.36 -9.05
N THR A 226 -16.63 -1.92 -9.88
CA THR A 226 -15.28 -2.29 -9.42
C THR A 226 -14.28 -1.32 -10.02
N ALA A 227 -13.47 -0.68 -9.18
CA ALA A 227 -12.36 0.16 -9.61
C ALA A 227 -11.05 -0.64 -9.53
N ALA A 228 -10.14 -0.34 -10.45
CA ALA A 228 -8.79 -0.86 -10.47
C ALA A 228 -7.96 -0.23 -9.33
N GLY A 229 -6.69 0.07 -9.54
CA GLY A 229 -5.80 0.61 -8.53
C GLY A 229 -6.24 1.95 -7.95
N VAL A 230 -5.43 2.39 -7.00
CA VAL A 230 -5.72 3.43 -6.01
C VAL A 230 -6.43 4.67 -6.58
N THR A 231 -5.86 5.31 -7.60
CA THR A 231 -6.42 6.57 -8.11
C THR A 231 -7.60 6.37 -9.05
N SER A 232 -7.81 5.15 -9.55
CA SER A 232 -9.04 4.80 -10.23
C SER A 232 -10.24 4.77 -9.29
N GLY A 233 -10.02 4.53 -7.99
CA GLY A 233 -11.03 4.73 -6.95
C GLY A 233 -11.58 6.16 -6.94
N VAL A 234 -10.73 7.19 -7.08
CA VAL A 234 -11.17 8.59 -7.17
C VAL A 234 -12.08 8.81 -8.38
N SER A 235 -11.70 8.27 -9.54
CA SER A 235 -12.49 8.38 -10.77
C SER A 235 -13.86 7.67 -10.63
N ALA A 236 -13.87 6.50 -10.01
CA ALA A 236 -15.09 5.74 -9.72
C ALA A 236 -16.00 6.48 -8.73
N THR A 237 -15.46 7.06 -7.66
CA THR A 237 -16.25 7.85 -6.71
C THR A 237 -16.85 9.08 -7.37
N LEU A 238 -16.09 9.81 -8.21
CA LEU A 238 -16.63 10.94 -8.98
C LEU A 238 -17.76 10.49 -9.94
N ARG A 239 -17.65 9.30 -10.51
CA ARG A 239 -18.72 8.68 -11.32
C ARG A 239 -19.98 8.35 -10.50
N VAL A 240 -19.82 7.92 -9.25
CA VAL A 240 -20.93 7.71 -8.30
C VAL A 240 -21.59 9.03 -7.94
N VAL A 241 -20.81 10.06 -7.57
CA VAL A 241 -21.30 11.41 -7.27
C VAL A 241 -22.10 11.95 -8.46
N ARG A 242 -21.54 11.84 -9.68
CA ARG A 242 -22.23 12.23 -10.92
C ARG A 242 -23.60 11.59 -11.10
N GLY A 243 -23.74 10.31 -10.71
CA GLY A 243 -25.01 9.60 -10.77
C GLY A 243 -26.07 10.14 -9.82
N HIS A 244 -25.66 10.71 -8.68
CA HIS A 244 -26.55 11.19 -7.62
C HIS A 244 -26.87 12.69 -7.72
N VAL A 245 -25.89 13.52 -8.09
CA VAL A 245 -26.03 15.00 -8.11
C VAL A 245 -25.93 15.63 -9.49
N GLY A 246 -25.63 14.84 -10.52
CA GLY A 246 -25.55 15.30 -11.92
C GLY A 246 -24.15 15.71 -12.39
N GLU A 247 -24.04 15.91 -13.71
CA GLU A 247 -22.78 16.16 -14.42
C GLU A 247 -22.04 17.43 -13.95
N GLU A 248 -22.78 18.55 -13.82
CA GLU A 248 -22.18 19.85 -13.49
C GLU A 248 -21.56 19.85 -12.09
N ALA A 249 -22.30 19.38 -11.08
CA ALA A 249 -21.81 19.28 -9.71
C ALA A 249 -20.60 18.35 -9.59
N ALA A 250 -20.60 17.20 -10.29
CA ALA A 250 -19.46 16.29 -10.29
C ALA A 250 -18.22 16.88 -10.99
N ALA A 251 -18.42 17.66 -12.07
CA ALA A 251 -17.34 18.35 -12.75
C ALA A 251 -16.75 19.49 -11.90
N ASP A 252 -17.57 20.17 -11.12
CA ASP A 252 -17.14 21.21 -10.16
C ASP A 252 -16.32 20.59 -9.04
N LEU A 253 -16.82 19.52 -8.42
CA LEU A 253 -16.11 18.77 -7.40
C LEU A 253 -14.77 18.23 -7.91
N ALA A 254 -14.73 17.67 -9.13
CA ALA A 254 -13.48 17.19 -9.72
C ALA A 254 -12.45 18.31 -9.92
N ARG A 255 -12.90 19.56 -10.19
CA ARG A 255 -12.02 20.74 -10.28
C ARG A 255 -11.51 21.18 -8.92
N GLU A 256 -12.35 21.11 -7.89
CA GLU A 256 -12.02 21.48 -6.51
C GLU A 256 -10.99 20.54 -5.88
N ILE A 257 -11.23 19.22 -5.97
CA ILE A 257 -10.29 18.18 -5.54
C ILE A 257 -8.99 18.24 -6.35
N GLY A 258 -9.05 18.75 -7.58
CA GLY A 258 -7.88 18.96 -8.42
C GLY A 258 -7.30 17.69 -9.02
N TYR A 259 -8.07 16.59 -9.07
CA TYR A 259 -7.64 15.32 -9.64
C TYR A 259 -7.27 15.49 -11.15
N PRO A 260 -6.08 15.05 -11.59
CA PRO A 260 -5.58 15.39 -12.93
C PRO A 260 -6.31 14.67 -14.08
N ASP A 261 -6.91 13.50 -13.84
CA ASP A 261 -7.66 12.79 -14.86
C ASP A 261 -9.15 13.11 -14.79
N ARG A 262 -9.60 13.98 -15.70
CA ARG A 262 -10.99 14.45 -15.77
C ARG A 262 -11.90 13.53 -16.59
N ARG A 263 -11.41 12.38 -17.04
CA ARG A 263 -12.21 11.45 -17.85
C ARG A 263 -13.17 10.65 -16.96
N ILE A 264 -14.37 11.17 -16.79
CA ILE A 264 -15.50 10.45 -16.17
C ILE A 264 -16.38 9.93 -17.32
N GLY A 265 -16.25 8.66 -17.68
CA GLY A 265 -16.92 8.06 -18.84
C GLY A 265 -17.29 6.60 -18.63
N ASP A 266 -17.78 5.92 -19.65
CA ASP A 266 -18.31 4.56 -19.47
C ASP A 266 -17.20 3.49 -19.37
N GLU A 267 -16.02 3.74 -19.96
CA GLU A 267 -14.86 2.83 -19.88
C GLU A 267 -13.52 3.60 -19.90
N PRO A 268 -13.20 4.37 -18.84
CA PRO A 268 -11.94 5.11 -18.79
C PRO A 268 -10.75 4.16 -18.71
N ARG A 269 -9.76 4.31 -19.60
CA ARG A 269 -8.57 3.44 -19.64
C ARG A 269 -7.48 3.90 -18.69
N ILE A 270 -6.77 2.92 -18.12
CA ILE A 270 -5.53 3.14 -17.37
C ILE A 270 -4.42 3.43 -18.39
N GLU A 271 -3.68 4.52 -18.19
CA GLU A 271 -2.60 4.91 -19.11
C GLU A 271 -1.38 3.97 -19.02
N ALA A 272 -1.16 3.42 -17.83
CA ALA A 272 0.05 2.68 -17.48
C ALA A 272 -0.27 1.47 -16.58
N ASP A 273 -0.78 0.39 -17.20
CA ASP A 273 -1.25 -0.84 -16.52
C ASP A 273 -0.22 -1.99 -16.52
N ARG A 274 1.07 -1.66 -16.69
CA ARG A 274 2.15 -2.66 -16.74
C ARG A 274 3.47 -2.13 -16.21
N LEU A 275 4.17 -2.99 -15.46
CA LEU A 275 5.55 -2.74 -15.04
C LEU A 275 6.52 -2.86 -16.22
N THR A 276 7.33 -1.83 -16.41
CA THR A 276 8.52 -1.87 -17.27
C THR A 276 9.60 -2.79 -16.67
N VAL A 277 10.67 -3.05 -17.43
CA VAL A 277 11.83 -3.79 -16.91
C VAL A 277 12.50 -3.02 -15.75
N SER A 278 12.53 -1.68 -15.83
CA SER A 278 13.04 -0.83 -14.76
C SER A 278 12.19 -0.96 -13.49
N ASP A 279 10.88 -0.91 -13.63
CA ASP A 279 9.94 -1.00 -12.51
C ASP A 279 10.06 -2.34 -11.78
N ARG A 280 10.16 -3.44 -12.54
CA ARG A 280 10.38 -4.78 -11.96
C ARG A 280 11.69 -4.86 -11.18
N ALA A 281 12.75 -4.23 -11.69
CA ALA A 281 14.02 -4.16 -10.98
C ALA A 281 13.89 -3.33 -9.70
N LEU A 282 13.23 -2.17 -9.75
CA LEU A 282 12.99 -1.33 -8.57
C LEU A 282 12.12 -2.03 -7.53
N TYR A 283 11.06 -2.73 -7.94
CA TYR A 283 10.20 -3.50 -7.04
C TYR A 283 10.99 -4.57 -6.27
N VAL A 284 11.78 -5.37 -7.01
CA VAL A 284 12.65 -6.38 -6.39
C VAL A 284 13.69 -5.73 -5.50
N LEU A 285 14.40 -4.70 -5.96
CA LEU A 285 15.48 -4.09 -5.18
C LEU A 285 14.98 -3.44 -3.89
N SER A 286 13.85 -2.74 -3.96
CA SER A 286 13.28 -2.00 -2.82
C SER A 286 12.61 -2.95 -1.83
N GLY A 287 11.79 -3.90 -2.31
CA GLY A 287 11.14 -4.88 -1.44
C GLY A 287 12.11 -5.90 -0.85
N ALA A 288 13.02 -6.44 -1.67
CA ALA A 288 13.89 -7.56 -1.29
C ALA A 288 15.17 -7.12 -0.56
N TYR A 289 15.71 -5.96 -0.92
CA TYR A 289 17.00 -5.47 -0.42
C TYR A 289 16.94 -4.07 0.19
N GLY A 290 15.76 -3.47 0.38
CA GLY A 290 15.58 -2.18 1.06
C GLY A 290 15.73 -2.27 2.58
N TRP A 291 16.78 -2.91 3.10
CA TRP A 291 17.05 -2.97 4.54
C TRP A 291 17.41 -1.60 5.11
N GLY A 292 17.05 -1.36 6.37
CA GLY A 292 17.30 -0.10 7.06
C GLY A 292 16.55 1.07 6.43
N LYS A 293 15.27 0.86 6.09
CA LYS A 293 14.42 1.93 5.53
C LYS A 293 14.36 3.10 6.49
N PRO A 294 14.37 4.35 5.98
CA PRO A 294 14.19 5.53 6.82
C PRO A 294 12.84 5.47 7.53
N ARG A 295 12.84 5.90 8.79
CA ARG A 295 11.63 6.12 9.59
C ARG A 295 11.15 7.54 9.41
N VAL A 296 9.91 7.68 9.00
CA VAL A 296 9.25 8.95 8.73
C VAL A 296 8.17 9.14 9.78
N GLY A 297 8.30 10.17 10.63
CA GLY A 297 7.19 10.60 11.47
C GLY A 297 6.25 11.47 10.67
N VAL A 298 4.95 11.22 10.78
CA VAL A 298 3.90 12.01 10.13
C VAL A 298 3.07 12.66 11.22
N VAL A 299 3.06 13.98 11.26
CA VAL A 299 2.30 14.74 12.25
C VAL A 299 0.83 14.77 11.85
N LEU A 300 -0.05 14.49 12.80
CA LEU A 300 -1.50 14.61 12.66
C LEU A 300 -1.93 15.92 13.30
N ASP A 301 -2.44 16.85 12.50
CA ASP A 301 -3.04 18.11 12.93
C ASP A 301 -4.56 18.06 12.74
N GLU A 302 -5.27 18.83 13.57
CA GLU A 302 -6.73 18.99 13.48
C GLU A 302 -7.12 19.59 12.12
N GLY A 303 -8.17 19.05 11.49
CA GLY A 303 -8.67 19.55 10.22
C GLY A 303 -7.87 19.12 8.99
N ILE A 304 -6.92 18.20 9.13
CA ILE A 304 -6.16 17.65 8.00
C ILE A 304 -7.06 16.89 7.01
N SER A 305 -6.82 17.05 5.70
CA SER A 305 -7.53 16.32 4.64
C SER A 305 -7.17 14.83 4.67
N GLU A 306 -8.17 13.99 4.40
CA GLU A 306 -8.00 12.55 4.32
C GLU A 306 -7.13 12.13 3.11
N ILE A 307 -7.26 12.79 1.95
CA ILE A 307 -6.45 12.55 0.74
C ILE A 307 -5.02 13.05 0.94
N GLU A 308 -4.82 14.19 1.62
CA GLU A 308 -3.48 14.65 1.98
C GLU A 308 -2.75 13.63 2.86
N LEU A 309 -3.43 13.10 3.88
CA LEU A 309 -2.92 11.99 4.70
C LEU A 309 -2.66 10.73 3.88
N ALA A 310 -3.63 10.31 3.06
CA ALA A 310 -3.50 9.14 2.20
C ALA A 310 -2.29 9.24 1.28
N SER A 311 -2.03 10.43 0.72
CA SER A 311 -0.88 10.64 -0.17
C SER A 311 0.44 10.31 0.51
N VAL A 312 0.61 10.71 1.78
CA VAL A 312 1.83 10.44 2.56
C VAL A 312 1.88 8.96 2.97
N PHE A 313 0.81 8.45 3.56
CA PHE A 313 0.76 7.08 4.08
C PHE A 313 0.73 6.01 2.99
N ASP A 314 0.41 6.34 1.75
CA ASP A 314 0.50 5.42 0.62
C ASP A 314 1.75 5.63 -0.25
N ALA A 315 2.35 6.83 -0.29
CA ALA A 315 3.56 7.04 -1.09
C ALA A 315 4.81 6.45 -0.42
N TYR A 316 5.04 6.76 0.86
CA TYR A 316 6.32 6.45 1.52
C TYR A 316 6.44 5.00 2.01
N PRO A 317 5.52 4.45 2.81
CA PRO A 317 5.52 3.02 3.14
C PRO A 317 4.90 2.16 2.01
N GLY A 318 4.46 2.85 0.94
CA GLY A 318 3.78 2.43 -0.27
C GLY A 318 4.21 1.15 -0.96
N PRO A 319 3.56 0.82 -2.08
CA PRO A 319 3.93 -0.33 -2.90
C PRO A 319 5.37 -0.22 -3.46
N ALA A 320 6.00 0.97 -3.39
CA ALA A 320 7.41 1.19 -3.70
C ALA A 320 8.39 0.86 -2.55
N PHE A 321 7.90 0.59 -1.32
CA PHE A 321 8.68 0.17 -0.16
C PHE A 321 9.81 1.12 0.27
N THR A 322 9.64 2.44 0.11
CA THR A 322 10.73 3.41 0.32
C THR A 322 11.02 3.69 1.81
N SER A 323 10.01 3.67 2.67
CA SER A 323 10.14 4.12 4.05
C SER A 323 9.29 3.30 5.03
N LYS A 324 9.40 3.60 6.32
CA LYS A 324 8.44 3.19 7.36
C LYS A 324 7.85 4.45 7.99
N THR A 325 6.53 4.58 7.97
CA THR A 325 5.82 5.73 8.55
C THR A 325 5.31 5.40 9.96
N THR A 326 5.13 6.43 10.79
CA THR A 326 4.40 6.35 12.06
C THR A 326 3.70 7.67 12.33
N SER A 327 2.46 7.64 12.83
CA SER A 327 1.69 8.83 13.15
C SER A 327 2.11 9.43 14.50
N LEU A 328 2.21 10.76 14.54
CA LEU A 328 2.58 11.55 15.71
C LEU A 328 1.49 12.58 16.01
N ALA A 329 1.14 12.74 17.28
CA ALA A 329 0.29 13.85 17.70
C ALA A 329 1.08 15.17 17.75
N SER A 330 0.48 16.26 17.28
CA SER A 330 1.10 17.59 17.33
C SER A 330 1.05 18.23 18.71
N ASP A 331 -0.06 18.06 19.44
CA ASP A 331 -0.33 18.66 20.76
C ASP A 331 0.39 17.96 21.94
N GLY A 332 1.05 16.82 21.66
CA GLY A 332 1.72 16.00 22.66
C GLY A 332 0.78 15.14 23.53
N SER A 333 -0.52 15.10 23.23
CA SER A 333 -1.49 14.15 23.76
C SER A 333 -1.77 13.08 22.69
N ARG A 334 -2.12 11.84 23.07
CA ARG A 334 -2.48 10.82 22.07
C ARG A 334 -3.97 10.78 21.77
N SER A 335 -4.67 11.88 22.03
CA SER A 335 -6.09 11.96 21.77
C SER A 335 -6.36 11.82 20.27
N PRO A 336 -7.49 11.21 19.87
CA PRO A 336 -7.84 11.10 18.47
C PRO A 336 -7.94 12.48 17.81
N VAL A 337 -7.27 12.65 16.67
CA VAL A 337 -7.22 13.90 15.90
C VAL A 337 -8.30 13.88 14.85
N ARG A 338 -9.15 14.92 14.83
CA ARG A 338 -10.25 15.01 13.88
C ARG A 338 -9.76 15.54 12.53
N SER A 339 -10.12 14.84 11.46
CA SER A 339 -9.86 15.28 10.08
C SER A 339 -10.85 16.35 9.63
N GLU A 340 -10.61 16.91 8.44
CA GLU A 340 -11.48 17.91 7.81
C GLU A 340 -12.95 17.46 7.78
N HIS A 341 -13.21 16.23 7.32
CA HIS A 341 -14.55 15.68 7.16
C HIS A 341 -15.05 14.86 8.37
N GLY A 342 -14.27 14.80 9.45
CA GLY A 342 -14.72 14.28 10.74
C GLY A 342 -14.44 12.80 11.01
N LEU A 343 -13.53 12.18 10.27
CA LEU A 343 -12.83 10.99 10.76
C LEU A 343 -11.96 11.36 11.95
N HIS A 344 -11.65 10.37 12.77
CA HIS A 344 -10.73 10.56 13.90
C HIS A 344 -9.58 9.57 13.79
N PHE A 345 -8.38 10.11 13.64
CA PHE A 345 -7.15 9.34 13.52
C PHE A 345 -6.47 9.21 14.88
N VAL A 346 -5.97 8.02 15.18
CA VAL A 346 -5.31 7.72 16.46
C VAL A 346 -3.80 7.81 16.26
N PRO A 347 -3.11 8.77 16.91
CA PRO A 347 -1.67 8.86 16.85
C PRO A 347 -1.01 7.64 17.51
N ARG A 348 -0.04 7.00 16.83
CA ARG A 348 0.73 5.88 17.40
C ARG A 348 1.69 6.34 18.49
N HIS A 349 2.17 7.58 18.38
CA HIS A 349 3.04 8.23 19.36
C HIS A 349 2.65 9.69 19.58
N ASP A 350 3.07 10.22 20.71
CA ASP A 350 3.22 11.66 20.94
C ASP A 350 4.70 12.05 20.74
N LEU A 351 5.01 13.34 20.77
CA LEU A 351 6.39 13.83 20.61
C LEU A 351 7.37 13.25 21.65
N LYS A 352 6.93 12.91 22.87
CA LYS A 352 7.81 12.40 23.94
C LYS A 352 8.17 10.93 23.75
N SER A 353 7.28 10.18 23.10
CA SER A 353 7.36 8.74 22.90
C SER A 353 7.67 8.36 21.44
N ALA A 354 7.88 9.35 20.58
CA ALA A 354 8.28 9.17 19.21
C ALA A 354 9.59 8.37 19.14
N PRO A 355 9.69 7.37 18.25
CA PRO A 355 10.93 6.65 18.02
C PRO A 355 11.96 7.56 17.33
N PRO A 356 13.24 7.18 17.25
CA PRO A 356 14.19 7.88 16.40
C PRO A 356 13.69 7.93 14.95
N LEU A 357 13.62 9.14 14.38
CA LEU A 357 13.15 9.40 13.04
C LEU A 357 14.30 9.87 12.15
N ASP A 358 14.18 9.61 10.86
CA ASP A 358 15.06 10.13 9.81
C ASP A 358 14.42 11.36 9.12
N ARG A 359 13.09 11.45 9.11
CA ARG A 359 12.32 12.59 8.57
C ARG A 359 11.08 12.87 9.43
N LEU A 360 10.62 14.12 9.36
CA LEU A 360 9.37 14.57 9.97
C LEU A 360 8.53 15.31 8.94
N LEU A 361 7.47 14.65 8.48
CA LEU A 361 6.52 15.21 7.53
C LEU A 361 5.32 15.79 8.26
N ILE A 362 4.87 16.94 7.79
CA ILE A 362 3.67 17.61 8.25
C ILE A 362 2.78 17.79 7.01
N PRO A 363 1.81 16.91 6.79
CA PRO A 363 0.87 17.05 5.68
C PRO A 363 -0.16 18.14 6.00
N GLY A 364 -0.55 18.88 4.96
CA GLY A 364 -1.57 19.92 5.04
C GLY A 364 -1.16 21.16 4.26
N ARG A 365 -2.05 21.71 3.43
CA ARG A 365 -1.79 22.99 2.74
C ARG A 365 -1.55 24.14 3.71
N ASP A 366 -2.35 24.21 4.78
CA ASP A 366 -2.27 25.26 5.78
C ASP A 366 -1.43 24.88 7.01
N ALA A 367 -0.84 23.68 7.01
CA ALA A 367 -0.08 23.14 8.13
C ALA A 367 1.10 24.04 8.57
N ALA A 368 1.73 24.76 7.64
CA ALA A 368 2.81 25.69 7.98
C ALA A 368 2.37 26.80 8.94
N SER A 369 1.10 27.20 8.91
CA SER A 369 0.51 28.19 9.82
C SER A 369 -0.21 27.58 11.02
N GLU A 370 -0.67 26.33 10.91
CA GLU A 370 -1.58 25.73 11.90
C GLU A 370 -0.90 24.76 12.86
N THR A 371 0.19 24.10 12.44
CA THR A 371 0.87 23.11 13.30
C THR A 371 1.41 23.74 14.59
N ASP A 372 1.25 23.02 15.70
CA ASP A 372 1.76 23.44 17.01
C ASP A 372 3.27 23.79 16.94
N PRO A 373 3.68 25.01 17.34
CA PRO A 373 5.10 25.40 17.42
C PRO A 373 5.99 24.46 18.26
N ALA A 374 5.40 23.67 19.16
CA ALA A 374 6.06 22.61 19.91
C ALA A 374 6.64 21.53 19.00
N VAL A 375 5.96 21.16 17.90
CA VAL A 375 6.45 20.20 16.90
C VAL A 375 7.75 20.69 16.29
N SER A 376 7.76 21.94 15.83
CA SER A 376 8.95 22.58 15.25
C SER A 376 10.11 22.68 16.24
N SER A 377 9.82 22.92 17.51
CA SER A 377 10.83 22.99 18.57
C SER A 377 11.41 21.62 18.88
N TRP A 378 10.55 20.63 19.06
CA TRP A 378 10.92 19.23 19.26
C TRP A 378 11.75 18.68 18.08
N ALA A 379 11.37 18.98 16.84
CA ALA A 379 12.10 18.56 15.66
C ALA A 379 13.56 19.07 15.68
N ARG A 380 13.76 20.36 15.97
CA ARG A 380 15.10 20.96 16.07
C ARG A 380 15.94 20.33 17.16
N GLU A 381 15.35 20.05 18.32
CA GLU A 381 16.03 19.39 19.44
C GLU A 381 16.49 17.97 19.09
N ASN A 382 15.75 17.29 18.19
CA ASN A 382 16.07 15.95 17.71
C ASN A 382 16.88 15.94 16.39
N GLY A 383 17.37 17.11 15.94
CA GLY A 383 18.17 17.22 14.72
C GLY A 383 17.38 17.03 13.42
N LEU A 384 16.06 17.17 13.48
CA LEU A 384 15.14 17.07 12.35
C LEU A 384 14.74 18.47 11.86
N LYS A 385 14.39 18.54 10.58
CA LYS A 385 13.72 19.70 9.98
C LYS A 385 12.26 19.32 9.75
N PRO A 386 11.26 20.12 10.19
CA PRO A 386 9.89 19.93 9.76
C PRO A 386 9.74 20.14 8.26
N GLU A 387 9.08 19.21 7.57
CA GLU A 387 8.87 19.23 6.12
C GLU A 387 7.37 19.31 5.83
N TYR A 388 6.91 20.48 5.35
CA TYR A 388 5.50 20.75 5.05
C TYR A 388 5.19 20.36 3.61
N VAL A 389 4.71 19.13 3.41
CA VAL A 389 4.67 18.48 2.08
C VAL A 389 3.76 19.23 1.10
N HIS A 390 2.63 19.77 1.56
CA HIS A 390 1.60 20.39 0.70
C HIS A 390 1.61 21.93 0.69
N ALA A 391 2.35 22.59 1.60
CA ALA A 391 2.22 24.02 1.85
C ALA A 391 2.65 24.93 0.67
N ASP A 392 3.71 24.54 -0.06
CA ASP A 392 4.23 25.31 -1.19
C ASP A 392 3.84 24.71 -2.56
N ALA A 393 2.96 23.71 -2.57
CA ALA A 393 2.57 23.01 -3.78
C ALA A 393 1.58 23.84 -4.63
N PRO A 394 1.70 23.85 -5.98
CA PRO A 394 0.66 24.40 -6.83
C PRO A 394 -0.70 23.77 -6.51
N ALA A 395 -1.78 24.55 -6.61
CA ALA A 395 -3.13 24.04 -6.44
C ALA A 395 -3.36 22.82 -7.36
N GLY A 396 -3.57 21.66 -6.75
CA GLY A 396 -3.62 20.37 -7.42
C GLY A 396 -3.87 19.24 -6.43
N PHE A 397 -4.06 18.04 -6.94
CA PHE A 397 -4.33 16.86 -6.12
C PHE A 397 -3.13 16.55 -5.19
N PRO A 398 -3.33 16.19 -3.91
CA PRO A 398 -2.24 16.06 -2.93
C PRO A 398 -1.06 15.15 -3.34
N PHE A 399 -1.31 14.08 -4.11
CA PHE A 399 -0.26 13.21 -4.64
C PHE A 399 0.74 13.95 -5.56
N ASP A 400 0.38 15.08 -6.15
CA ASP A 400 1.31 15.92 -6.92
C ASP A 400 2.49 16.39 -6.07
N ALA A 401 2.22 16.87 -4.86
CA ALA A 401 3.25 17.36 -3.96
C ALA A 401 4.08 16.19 -3.41
N THR A 402 3.40 15.13 -2.98
CA THR A 402 4.06 13.95 -2.40
C THR A 402 4.94 13.22 -3.41
N LEU A 403 4.54 13.12 -4.68
CA LEU A 403 5.38 12.54 -5.74
C LEU A 403 6.59 13.41 -6.09
N ARG A 404 6.45 14.74 -6.06
CA ARG A 404 7.60 15.65 -6.23
C ARG A 404 8.58 15.54 -5.07
N ASP A 405 8.10 15.55 -3.83
CA ASP A 405 8.96 15.31 -2.65
C ASP A 405 9.69 13.98 -2.76
N LEU A 406 8.97 12.91 -3.10
CA LEU A 406 9.58 11.59 -3.26
C LEU A 406 10.62 11.56 -4.39
N ALA A 407 10.39 12.27 -5.49
CA ALA A 407 11.35 12.37 -6.59
C ALA A 407 12.63 13.09 -6.14
N GLU A 408 12.51 14.15 -5.34
CA GLU A 408 13.63 14.92 -4.81
C GLU A 408 14.40 14.13 -3.74
N TYR A 409 13.68 13.47 -2.84
CA TYR A 409 14.25 12.72 -1.72
C TYR A 409 14.86 11.39 -2.16
N GLU A 410 14.13 10.59 -2.94
CA GLU A 410 14.62 9.30 -3.45
C GLU A 410 15.30 9.47 -4.81
N ASN A 411 14.50 9.68 -5.86
CA ASN A 411 14.89 9.91 -7.26
C ASN A 411 13.65 9.83 -8.17
N ALA A 412 13.72 10.44 -9.35
CA ALA A 412 12.61 10.47 -10.32
C ALA A 412 12.13 9.06 -10.75
N PRO A 413 13.00 8.06 -11.06
CA PRO A 413 12.54 6.73 -11.41
C PRO A 413 11.73 6.00 -10.33
N VAL A 414 12.01 6.25 -9.04
CA VAL A 414 11.23 5.68 -7.94
C VAL A 414 9.85 6.34 -7.83
N ALA A 415 9.78 7.67 -8.03
CA ALA A 415 8.50 8.38 -8.04
C ALA A 415 7.64 7.99 -9.26
N GLU A 416 8.21 7.87 -10.46
CA GLU A 416 7.51 7.37 -11.66
C GLU A 416 7.00 5.94 -11.48
N PHE A 417 7.82 5.09 -10.85
CA PHE A 417 7.46 3.72 -10.51
C PHE A 417 6.28 3.67 -9.53
N LEU A 418 6.31 4.47 -8.46
CA LEU A 418 5.21 4.59 -7.51
C LEU A 418 3.94 5.10 -8.20
N ALA A 419 4.03 6.19 -8.96
CA ALA A 419 2.88 6.75 -9.66
C ALA A 419 2.20 5.72 -10.57
N ARG A 420 2.99 4.87 -11.24
CA ARG A 420 2.47 3.75 -12.04
C ARG A 420 1.73 2.72 -11.21
N LEU A 421 2.25 2.36 -10.03
CA LEU A 421 1.58 1.44 -9.11
C LEU A 421 0.26 2.00 -8.57
N LEU A 422 0.18 3.32 -8.38
CA LEU A 422 -1.01 4.04 -7.93
C LEU A 422 -1.98 4.39 -9.08
N GLU A 423 -1.61 4.07 -10.32
CA GLU A 423 -2.32 4.49 -11.55
C GLU A 423 -2.44 6.01 -11.72
N TYR A 424 -1.55 6.74 -11.06
CA TYR A 424 -1.56 8.19 -11.03
C TYR A 424 -1.03 8.78 -12.35
N PRO A 425 -1.80 9.65 -13.03
CA PRO A 425 -1.30 10.37 -14.19
C PRO A 425 -0.14 11.29 -13.81
N THR A 426 0.94 11.26 -14.57
CA THR A 426 2.15 12.08 -14.31
C THR A 426 2.46 13.06 -15.43
N GLY A 427 1.64 13.12 -16.48
CA GLY A 427 1.91 13.97 -17.65
C GLY A 427 2.01 15.46 -17.35
N HIS A 428 1.46 15.92 -16.22
CA HIS A 428 1.53 17.30 -15.73
C HIS A 428 2.61 17.52 -14.67
N LEU A 429 3.32 16.47 -14.24
CA LEU A 429 4.34 16.54 -13.21
C LEU A 429 5.75 16.65 -13.79
N GLU A 430 6.49 17.64 -13.31
CA GLU A 430 7.94 17.66 -13.42
C GLU A 430 8.53 16.97 -12.17
N LEU A 431 8.99 15.72 -12.34
CA LEU A 431 9.63 14.95 -11.27
C LEU A 431 11.14 15.23 -11.30
N SER A 432 11.55 16.29 -10.61
CA SER A 432 12.95 16.63 -10.39
C SER A 432 13.60 15.66 -9.40
N GLY A 433 14.75 15.08 -9.76
CA GLY A 433 15.42 14.13 -8.87
C GLY A 433 16.66 13.50 -9.47
N GLY A 434 17.35 12.69 -8.66
CA GLY A 434 18.49 11.89 -9.12
C GLY A 434 18.09 10.89 -10.21
N GLY A 435 19.10 10.34 -10.90
CA GLY A 435 18.91 9.23 -11.82
C GLY A 435 18.63 7.90 -11.11
N TRP A 436 18.63 6.81 -11.87
CA TRP A 436 18.35 5.47 -11.35
C TRP A 436 19.27 5.10 -10.15
N PRO A 437 18.74 4.52 -9.06
CA PRO A 437 19.47 4.33 -7.81
C PRO A 437 20.44 3.13 -7.88
N PHE A 438 21.53 3.26 -8.65
CA PHE A 438 22.49 2.17 -8.91
C PHE A 438 23.12 1.57 -7.64
N ALA A 439 23.20 2.34 -6.56
CA ALA A 439 23.65 1.87 -5.27
C ALA A 439 22.81 0.69 -4.72
N ARG A 440 21.52 0.60 -5.07
CA ARG A 440 20.65 -0.51 -4.63
C ARG A 440 21.10 -1.87 -5.17
N LEU A 441 21.84 -1.91 -6.30
CA LEU A 441 22.41 -3.15 -6.85
C LEU A 441 23.56 -3.71 -6.00
N LEU A 442 24.21 -2.89 -5.17
CA LEU A 442 25.37 -3.34 -4.40
C LEU A 442 25.01 -4.41 -3.37
N ARG A 443 23.79 -4.36 -2.81
CA ARG A 443 23.32 -5.32 -1.80
C ARG A 443 23.19 -6.75 -2.35
N PRO A 444 22.40 -7.03 -3.41
CA PRO A 444 22.34 -8.39 -3.98
C PRO A 444 23.70 -8.87 -4.49
N LEU A 445 24.52 -7.98 -5.07
CA LEU A 445 25.88 -8.34 -5.51
C LEU A 445 26.76 -8.75 -4.32
N ALA A 446 26.73 -8.01 -3.22
CA ALA A 446 27.49 -8.33 -2.01
C ALA A 446 27.06 -9.68 -1.41
N VAL A 447 25.74 -9.95 -1.35
CA VAL A 447 25.22 -11.25 -0.87
C VAL A 447 25.69 -12.39 -1.78
N GLY A 448 25.67 -12.19 -3.10
CA GLY A 448 26.15 -13.19 -4.05
C GLY A 448 27.66 -13.44 -3.94
N LEU A 449 28.46 -12.39 -3.80
CA LEU A 449 29.91 -12.49 -3.58
C LEU A 449 30.24 -13.19 -2.26
N LEU A 450 29.46 -12.95 -1.20
CA LEU A 450 29.61 -13.65 0.07
C LEU A 450 29.30 -15.15 -0.08
N GLY A 451 28.23 -15.51 -0.78
CA GLY A 451 27.91 -16.90 -1.10
C GLY A 451 29.03 -17.61 -1.85
N LEU A 452 29.62 -16.93 -2.83
CA LEU A 452 30.80 -17.41 -3.56
C LEU A 452 32.00 -17.60 -2.63
N ALA A 453 32.29 -16.63 -1.75
CA ALA A 453 33.41 -16.69 -0.82
C ALA A 453 33.26 -17.86 0.18
N VAL A 454 32.06 -18.10 0.70
CA VAL A 454 31.75 -19.25 1.58
C VAL A 454 32.00 -20.56 0.85
N LEU A 455 31.55 -20.69 -0.40
CA LEU A 455 31.79 -21.89 -1.19
C LEU A 455 33.29 -22.12 -1.44
N VAL A 456 34.05 -21.07 -1.78
CA VAL A 456 35.51 -21.16 -1.99
C VAL A 456 36.22 -21.58 -0.70
N ALA A 457 35.80 -21.02 0.44
CA ALA A 457 36.33 -21.40 1.75
C ALA A 457 36.03 -22.86 2.08
N LEU A 458 34.80 -23.33 1.86
CA LEU A 458 34.42 -24.74 2.06
C LEU A 458 35.20 -25.69 1.14
N ASP A 459 35.36 -25.35 -0.14
CA ASP A 459 36.14 -26.14 -1.10
C ASP A 459 37.61 -26.25 -0.65
N ARG A 460 38.21 -25.15 -0.19
CA ARG A 460 39.63 -25.10 0.20
C ARG A 460 39.90 -25.70 1.58
N LEU A 461 39.03 -25.47 2.56
CA LEU A 461 39.25 -25.79 3.96
C LEU A 461 38.66 -27.14 4.38
N VAL A 462 37.61 -27.60 3.69
CA VAL A 462 36.87 -28.81 4.09
C VAL A 462 36.97 -29.88 3.01
N LEU A 463 36.54 -29.59 1.79
CA LEU A 463 36.36 -30.61 0.74
C LEU A 463 37.70 -31.11 0.18
N LYS A 464 38.64 -30.21 -0.15
CA LYS A 464 39.97 -30.61 -0.65
C LYS A 464 40.81 -31.37 0.40
N PRO A 465 40.88 -30.95 1.67
CA PRO A 465 41.54 -31.73 2.71
C PRO A 465 40.88 -33.09 2.97
N ALA A 466 39.55 -33.16 3.03
CA ALA A 466 38.82 -34.42 3.22
C ALA A 466 39.02 -35.40 2.05
N ALA A 467 38.99 -34.92 0.80
CA ALA A 467 39.28 -35.73 -0.37
C ALA A 467 40.73 -36.25 -0.39
N LYS A 468 41.69 -35.48 0.15
CA LYS A 468 43.09 -35.89 0.30
C LYS A 468 43.27 -36.95 1.41
N LEU A 469 42.47 -36.88 2.47
CA LEU A 469 42.44 -37.88 3.55
C LEU A 469 41.82 -39.21 3.09
N LEU A 470 40.74 -39.17 2.32
CA LEU A 470 40.07 -40.36 1.78
C LEU A 470 40.89 -41.08 0.68
N ARG A 471 41.83 -40.37 0.03
CA ARG A 471 42.76 -40.94 -0.95
C ARG A 471 44.06 -41.50 -0.34
N ARG A 472 44.24 -41.45 0.99
CA ARG A 472 45.39 -42.11 1.63
C ARG A 472 45.15 -43.62 1.66
N PRO A 473 46.06 -44.46 1.11
CA PRO A 473 45.91 -45.91 1.20
C PRO A 473 45.95 -46.34 2.68
N PRO A 474 45.23 -47.40 3.08
CA PRO A 474 45.25 -47.88 4.46
C PRO A 474 46.69 -48.18 4.86
N LYS A 475 47.12 -47.65 6.01
CA LYS A 475 48.44 -47.97 6.59
C LYS A 475 48.52 -49.48 6.72
N GLY A 476 49.45 -50.09 5.98
CA GLY A 476 49.66 -51.53 5.99
C GLY A 476 49.91 -52.04 7.41
N THR A 477 49.19 -53.08 7.79
CA THR A 477 49.67 -54.08 8.73
C THR A 477 50.95 -54.67 8.16
N SER A 478 52.11 -54.34 8.75
CA SER A 478 53.30 -55.17 8.60
C SER A 478 53.11 -56.42 9.46
N ALA A 479 53.44 -57.57 8.86
CA ALA A 479 53.43 -58.90 9.46
C ALA A 479 54.25 -59.00 10.76
#